data_AF-A0A068T1A1-F1
#
_entry.id   AF-A0A068T1A1-F1
#
_cell.length_a   1.000
_cell.length_b   1.000
_cell.length_c   1.000
_cell.angle_alpha   90.00
_cell.angle_beta   90.00
_cell.angle_gamma   90.00
#
_symmetry.space_group_name_H-M   'P 1'
#
loop_
_entity.id
_entity.type
_entity.pdbx_description
1 polymer ?
#
loop_
_entity_poly.entity_id
_entity_poly.type
_entity_poly.pdbx_seq_one_letter_code
_entity_poly.pdbx_strand_id
1 'polypeptide(L)' 'MVIVLHYINQAGSHADRIVALKGGQVVANGTPMEILTLPTLLGIFGFEMRVEMIDGYPTLLHFR' A
#
# COMPACT_ATOMS: atom_id res chain seq x y z
N MET A 1 15.94 2.08 7.08
CA MET A 1 15.79 0.61 7.22
C MET A 1 15.01 0.09 6.03
N VAL A 2 15.28 -1.13 5.56
CA VAL A 2 14.49 -1.76 4.49
C VAL A 2 13.86 -3.02 5.06
N ILE A 3 12.56 -3.17 4.87
CA ILE A 3 11.77 -4.32 5.32
C ILE A 3 10.92 -4.80 4.15
N VAL A 4 10.78 -6.11 3.99
CA VAL A 4 9.86 -6.70 3.02
C VAL A 4 8.64 -7.20 3.78
N LEU A 5 7.47 -6.65 3.46
CA LEU A 5 6.21 -6.94 4.13
C LEU A 5 5.18 -7.44 3.12
N HIS A 6 4.42 -8.46 3.50
CA HIS A 6 3.22 -8.87 2.77
C HIS A 6 1.96 -8.16 3.27
N TYR A 7 2.00 -7.55 4.46
CA TYR A 7 0.87 -6.87 5.08
C TYR A 7 0.93 -5.36 4.84
N ILE A 8 0.13 -4.90 3.90
CA ILE A 8 0.16 -3.52 3.41
C ILE A 8 -0.21 -2.46 4.46
N ASN A 9 -1.06 -2.79 5.43
CA ASN A 9 -1.43 -1.86 6.51
C ASN A 9 -0.27 -1.55 7.46
N GLN A 10 0.65 -2.50 7.68
CA GLN A 10 1.87 -2.21 8.44
C GLN A 10 2.78 -1.26 7.66
N ALA A 11 2.92 -1.46 6.34
CA ALA A 11 3.67 -0.55 5.50
C ALA A 11 3.06 0.86 5.52
N GLY A 12 1.73 0.98 5.51
CA GLY A 12 1.04 2.27 5.53
C GLY A 12 1.25 3.10 6.79
N SER A 13 1.39 2.45 7.94
CA SER A 13 1.49 3.12 9.24
C SER A 13 2.92 3.33 9.74
N HIS A 14 3.89 2.53 9.27
CA HIS A 14 5.25 2.51 9.82
C HIS A 14 6.35 2.84 8.80
N ALA A 15 6.07 2.84 7.50
CA ALA A 15 7.08 3.12 6.49
C ALA A 15 7.07 4.60 6.10
N ASP A 16 8.26 5.19 6.00
CA ASP A 16 8.41 6.52 5.38
C ASP A 16 8.20 6.45 3.86
N ARG A 17 8.45 5.28 3.26
CA ARG A 17 8.41 5.04 1.83
C ARG A 17 8.05 3.59 1.52
N ILE A 18 7.20 3.39 0.50
CA ILE A 18 6.75 2.09 0.01
C ILE A 18 7.23 1.90 -1.43
N VAL A 19 7.82 0.74 -1.70
CA VAL A 19 8.15 0.27 -3.05
C VAL A 19 7.32 -0.97 -3.34
N ALA A 20 6.41 -0.86 -4.32
CA ALA A 20 5.59 -1.99 -4.76
C ALA A 20 6.28 -2.73 -5.91
N LEU A 21 6.39 -4.05 -5.76
CA LEU A 21 6.97 -4.94 -6.75
C LEU A 21 5.91 -5.90 -7.30
N LYS A 22 5.86 -6.06 -8.62
CA LYS A 22 4.99 -7.02 -9.31
C LYS A 22 5.72 -7.59 -10.53
N GLY A 23 5.73 -8.91 -10.67
CA GLY A 23 6.42 -9.57 -11.79
C GLY A 23 7.93 -9.26 -11.87
N GLY A 24 8.59 -9.03 -10.73
CA GLY A 24 10.01 -8.67 -10.68
C GLY A 24 10.32 -7.21 -11.05
N GLN A 25 9.31 -6.36 -11.26
CA GLN A 25 9.48 -4.95 -11.59
C GLN A 25 8.88 -4.04 -10.52
N VAL A 26 9.48 -2.86 -10.34
CA VAL A 26 8.93 -1.80 -9.48
C VAL A 26 7.77 -1.15 -10.22
N VAL A 27 6.57 -1.27 -9.65
CA VAL A 27 5.33 -0.73 -10.25
C VAL A 27 4.84 0.53 -9.55
N ALA A 28 5.28 0.78 -8.31
CA ALA A 28 5.00 2.03 -7.61
C ALA A 28 6.11 2.31 -6.57
N ASN A 29 6.41 3.59 -6.34
CA ASN A 29 7.46 4.01 -5.40
C ASN A 29 7.18 5.42 -4.87
N GLY A 30 6.88 5.55 -3.58
CA GLY A 30 6.45 6.82 -2.97
C GLY A 30 6.16 6.69 -1.48
N THR A 31 5.60 7.73 -0.89
CA THR A 31 5.10 7.74 0.48
C THR A 31 3.86 6.85 0.65
N PRO A 32 3.49 6.45 1.88
CA PRO A 32 2.23 5.75 2.12
C PRO A 32 1.01 6.44 1.50
N MET A 33 0.93 7.78 1.56
CA MET A 33 -0.18 8.55 1.00
C MET A 33 -0.25 8.50 -0.52
N GLU A 34 0.89 8.43 -1.20
CA GLU A 34 0.94 8.33 -2.67
C GLU A 34 0.64 6.89 -3.14
N ILE A 35 1.05 5.89 -2.35
CA ILE A 35 0.99 4.48 -2.74
C ILE A 35 -0.32 3.80 -2.33
N LEU A 36 -0.84 4.10 -1.14
CA LEU A 36 -2.07 3.49 -0.63
C LEU A 36 -3.30 4.25 -1.13
N THR A 37 -3.44 4.30 -2.45
CA THR A 37 -4.58 4.89 -3.13
C THR A 37 -5.32 3.84 -3.95
N LEU A 38 -6.63 4.05 -4.17
CA LEU A 38 -7.45 3.12 -4.95
C LEU A 38 -6.83 2.75 -6.31
N PRO A 39 -6.36 3.72 -7.14
CA PRO A 39 -5.81 3.41 -8.46
C PRO A 39 -4.53 2.57 -8.38
N THR A 40 -3.62 2.91 -7.47
CA THR A 40 -2.34 2.20 -7.29
C THR A 40 -2.60 0.77 -6.80
N LEU A 41 -3.47 0.61 -5.81
CA LEU A 41 -3.81 -0.69 -5.25
C LEU A 41 -4.54 -1.59 -6.24
N LEU A 42 -5.46 -1.04 -7.04
CA LEU A 42 -6.10 -1.77 -8.14
C LEU A 42 -5.07 -2.27 -9.16
N GLY A 43 -4.09 -1.44 -9.55
CA GLY A 43 -3.02 -1.84 -10.47
C GLY A 43 -2.10 -2.94 -9.91
N ILE A 44 -1.83 -2.90 -8.60
CA ILE A 44 -0.98 -3.90 -7.92
C ILE A 44 -1.73 -5.23 -7.73
N PHE A 45 -2.90 -5.19 -7.09
CA PHE A 45 -3.59 -6.38 -6.61
C PHE A 45 -4.67 -6.91 -7.58
N GLY A 46 -5.17 -6.08 -8.49
CA GLY A 46 -6.14 -6.48 -9.52
C GLY A 46 -7.59 -6.51 -9.06
N PHE A 47 -7.91 -6.00 -7.87
CA PHE A 47 -9.28 -5.84 -7.37
C PHE A 47 -9.42 -4.55 -6.58
N GLU A 48 -10.65 -4.04 -6.49
CA GLU A 48 -10.96 -2.84 -5.72
C GLU A 48 -10.87 -3.12 -4.22
N MET A 49 -10.21 -2.23 -3.50
CA MET A 49 -10.10 -2.27 -2.04
C MET A 49 -10.50 -0.92 -1.48
N ARG A 50 -11.14 -0.92 -0.31
CA ARG A 50 -11.45 0.31 0.39
C ARG A 50 -10.25 0.76 1.21
N VAL A 51 -9.84 2.01 1.01
CA VAL A 51 -8.83 2.67 1.84
C VAL A 51 -9.54 3.73 2.66
N GLU A 52 -9.30 3.72 3.97
CA GLU A 52 -9.77 4.75 4.90
C GLU A 52 -8.60 5.36 5.65
N MET A 53 -8.78 6.60 6.12
CA MET A 53 -7.81 7.23 7.01
C MET A 53 -8.12 6.86 8.46
N ILE A 54 -7.21 6.17 9.12
CA ILE A 54 -7.32 5.77 10.53
C ILE A 54 -6.07 6.26 11.25
N ASP A 55 -6.26 7.04 12.32
CA ASP A 55 -5.18 7.65 13.11
C ASP A 55 -4.15 8.44 12.27
N GLY A 56 -4.60 9.02 11.16
CA GLY A 56 -3.75 9.79 10.24
C GLY A 56 -3.03 8.96 9.17
N TYR A 57 -3.27 7.65 9.09
CA TYR A 57 -2.64 6.76 8.12
C TYR A 57 -3.64 6.11 7.17
N PRO A 58 -3.28 5.94 5.88
CA PRO A 58 -4.11 5.21 4.93
C PRO A 58 -4.09 3.72 5.27
N THR A 59 -5.28 3.16 5.51
CA THR A 59 -5.49 1.79 5.97
C THR A 59 -6.44 1.07 5.03
N LEU A 60 -6.01 -0.09 4.52
CA LEU A 60 -6.88 -0.97 3.76
C LEU A 60 -7.83 -1.71 4.69
N LEU A 61 -9.13 -1.58 4.41
CA LEU A 61 -10.17 -2.34 5.08
C LEU A 61 -10.41 -3.65 4.34
N HIS A 62 -10.18 -4.76 5.05
CA HIS A 62 -10.50 -6.10 4.56
C HIS A 62 -11.97 -6.38 4.83
N PHE A 63 -12.82 -6.34 3.80
CA PHE A 63 -14.15 -6.92 3.88
C PHE A 63 -14.00 -8.43 3.62
N ARG A 64 -14.38 -9.25 4.60
CA ARG A 64 -14.49 -10.70 4.42
C ARG A 64 -15.58 -11.05 3.43
#